data_AF-A0A0G1RW56-F1
#
_entry.id   AF-A0A0G1RW56-F1
#
_cell.length_a   1.000
_cell.length_b   1.000
_cell.length_c   1.000
_cell.angle_alpha   90.00
_cell.angle_beta   90.00
_cell.angle_gamma   90.00
#
_symmetry.space_group_name_H-M   'P 1'
#
loop_
_entity.id
_entity.type
_entity.pdbx_description
1 polymer ?
#
loop_
_entity_poly.entity_id
_entity_poly.type
_entity_poly.pdbx_seq_one_letter_code
_entity_poly.pdbx_strand_id
1 'polypeptide(L)'
;MRSKGFTLIEVLTVSGIMALFSLTIISVFLASVRGGTKARVVQRVRQNGDFAQETMARMVRAAETVTCGAGSLTLENPDGGESVFSQVSDGGVNRVASNSSQFLTASTMEASGLTFACYQGELGNQVVTINFTLAIGTEAGAQVQEKASQTFTTSVATRQYK
;
A
#
# COMPACT_ATOMS: atom_id res chain seq x y z
N MET A 1 12.11 -42.09 -52.00
CA MET A 1 10.83 -41.52 -51.52
C MET A 1 10.69 -40.12 -52.11
N ARG A 2 9.62 -39.84 -52.87
CA ARG A 2 9.37 -38.52 -53.50
C ARG A 2 8.77 -37.58 -52.44
N SER A 3 9.43 -36.46 -52.16
CA SER A 3 8.83 -35.37 -51.37
C SER A 3 7.75 -34.68 -52.21
N LYS A 4 6.52 -34.63 -51.70
CA LYS A 4 5.48 -33.77 -52.26
C LYS A 4 5.78 -32.35 -51.77
N GLY A 5 6.00 -31.42 -52.70
CA GLY A 5 6.18 -30.00 -52.37
C GLY A 5 4.86 -29.34 -52.00
N PHE A 6 4.92 -28.31 -51.15
CA PHE A 6 3.76 -27.52 -50.74
C PHE A 6 3.25 -26.64 -51.89
N THR A 7 1.95 -26.41 -51.95
CA THR A 7 1.37 -25.47 -52.93
C THR A 7 1.55 -24.02 -52.47
N LEU A 8 1.66 -23.08 -53.41
CA LEU A 8 1.84 -21.66 -53.07
C LEU A 8 0.67 -21.11 -52.23
N ILE A 9 -0.55 -21.58 -52.51
CA ILE A 9 -1.74 -21.21 -51.73
C ILE A 9 -1.69 -21.74 -50.29
N GLU A 10 -1.15 -22.94 -50.07
CA GLU A 10 -1.00 -23.54 -48.75
C GLU A 10 0.04 -22.79 -47.89
N VAL A 11 1.15 -22.34 -48.50
CA VAL A 11 2.14 -21.51 -47.79
C VAL A 11 1.56 -20.14 -47.42
N LEU A 12 0.74 -19.54 -48.30
CA LEU A 12 0.07 -18.26 -48.04
C LEU A 12 -0.98 -18.35 -46.92
N THR A 13 -1.81 -19.38 -46.92
CA THR A 13 -2.84 -19.53 -45.88
C THR A 13 -2.22 -19.85 -44.52
N VAL A 14 -1.22 -20.73 -44.47
CA VAL A 14 -0.52 -21.07 -43.22
C VAL A 14 0.23 -19.85 -42.66
N SER A 15 0.98 -19.11 -43.47
CA SER A 15 1.67 -17.90 -43.00
C SER A 15 0.72 -16.80 -42.55
N GLY A 16 -0.41 -16.61 -43.24
CA GLY A 16 -1.46 -15.67 -42.82
C GLY A 16 -2.10 -16.03 -41.48
N ILE A 17 -2.42 -17.32 -41.29
CA ILE A 17 -2.97 -17.82 -40.02
C ILE A 17 -1.93 -17.69 -38.90
N MET A 18 -0.66 -18.02 -39.15
CA MET A 18 0.43 -17.89 -38.17
C MET A 18 0.70 -16.44 -37.76
N ALA A 19 0.56 -15.49 -38.68
CA ALA A 19 0.67 -14.06 -38.37
C ALA A 19 -0.44 -13.62 -37.40
N LEU A 20 -1.69 -14.04 -37.63
CA LEU A 20 -2.80 -13.74 -36.73
C LEU A 20 -2.60 -14.37 -35.34
N PHE A 21 -2.13 -15.61 -35.27
CA PHE A 21 -1.80 -16.27 -33.99
C PHE A 21 -0.67 -15.57 -33.23
N SER A 22 0.36 -15.11 -33.94
CA SER A 22 1.47 -14.40 -33.31
C SER A 22 1.01 -13.09 -32.66
N LEU A 23 0.11 -12.35 -33.31
CA LEU A 23 -0.45 -11.11 -32.77
C LEU A 23 -1.28 -11.36 -31.50
N THR A 24 -2.08 -12.43 -31.46
CA THR A 24 -2.87 -12.75 -30.26
C THR A 24 -1.96 -13.17 -29.10
N ILE A 25 -0.93 -13.98 -29.34
CA ILE A 25 0.05 -14.38 -28.31
C ILE A 25 0.74 -13.15 -27.72
N ILE A 26 1.21 -12.23 -28.57
CA ILE A 26 1.85 -10.98 -28.12
C ILE A 26 0.89 -10.15 -27.26
N SER A 27 -0.38 -10.04 -27.67
CA SER A 27 -1.38 -9.27 -26.91
C SER A 27 -1.62 -9.85 -25.51
N VAL A 28 -1.74 -11.18 -25.38
CA VAL A 28 -1.91 -11.88 -24.11
C VAL A 28 -0.67 -11.76 -23.24
N PHE A 29 0.51 -11.86 -23.84
CA PHE A 29 1.79 -11.67 -23.13
C PHE A 29 1.90 -10.25 -22.56
N LEU A 30 1.63 -9.22 -23.35
CA LEU A 30 1.67 -7.83 -22.90
C LEU A 30 0.61 -7.54 -21.82
N ALA A 31 -0.58 -8.13 -21.94
CA ALA A 31 -1.61 -8.03 -20.91
C ALA A 31 -1.14 -8.66 -19.58
N SER A 32 -0.50 -9.83 -19.64
CA SER A 32 0.05 -10.52 -18.47
C SER A 32 1.16 -9.71 -17.79
N VAL A 33 2.08 -9.12 -18.57
CA VAL A 33 3.15 -8.26 -18.05
C VAL A 33 2.57 -7.04 -17.32
N ARG A 34 1.60 -6.36 -17.92
CA ARG A 34 0.93 -5.19 -17.30
C ARG A 34 0.19 -5.57 -16.02
N GLY A 35 -0.48 -6.73 -16.01
CA GLY A 35 -1.13 -7.27 -14.82
C GLY A 35 -0.14 -7.52 -13.68
N GLY A 36 1.02 -8.10 -13.99
CA GLY A 36 2.10 -8.35 -13.03
C GLY A 36 2.65 -7.07 -12.40
N THR A 37 2.86 -6.00 -13.18
CA THR A 37 3.31 -4.70 -12.66
C THR A 37 2.30 -4.11 -11.69
N LYS A 38 1.01 -4.08 -12.05
CA LYS A 38 -0.04 -3.54 -11.17
C LYS A 38 -0.14 -4.33 -9.86
N ALA A 39 -0.06 -5.66 -9.94
CA ALA A 39 -0.09 -6.51 -8.74
C ALA A 39 1.07 -6.20 -7.78
N ARG A 40 2.29 -5.99 -8.30
CA ARG A 40 3.45 -5.59 -7.48
C ARG A 40 3.28 -4.24 -6.82
N VAL A 41 2.71 -3.26 -7.53
CA VAL A 41 2.47 -1.91 -7.01
C VAL A 41 1.45 -1.96 -5.87
N VAL A 42 0.33 -2.67 -6.06
CA VAL A 42 -0.69 -2.87 -5.01
C VAL A 42 -0.09 -3.59 -3.80
N GLN A 43 0.69 -4.66 -4.03
CA GLN A 43 1.35 -5.39 -2.95
C GLN A 43 2.32 -4.49 -2.16
N ARG A 44 3.04 -3.58 -2.83
CA ARG A 44 3.96 -2.65 -2.16
C ARG A 44 3.20 -1.67 -1.26
N VAL A 45 2.10 -1.09 -1.75
CA VAL A 45 1.24 -0.21 -0.94
C VAL A 45 0.72 -0.97 0.28
N ARG A 46 0.25 -2.19 0.08
CA ARG A 46 -0.21 -3.06 1.16
C ARG A 46 0.87 -3.33 2.21
N GLN A 47 2.07 -3.75 1.79
CA GLN A 47 3.17 -4.02 2.73
C GLN A 47 3.57 -2.79 3.55
N ASN A 48 3.58 -1.60 2.94
CA ASN A 48 3.93 -0.37 3.66
C ASN A 48 2.81 0.06 4.62
N GLY A 49 1.55 -0.04 4.19
CA GLY A 49 0.40 0.25 5.05
C GLY A 49 0.29 -0.73 6.21
N ASP A 50 0.45 -2.03 5.96
CA ASP A 50 0.45 -3.09 6.99
C ASP A 50 1.59 -2.87 7.99
N PHE A 51 2.81 -2.56 7.53
CA PHE A 51 3.94 -2.23 8.41
C PHE A 51 3.65 -1.01 9.29
N ALA A 52 3.13 0.07 8.72
CA ALA A 52 2.77 1.27 9.47
C ALA A 52 1.67 0.98 10.50
N GLN A 53 0.61 0.27 10.10
CA GLN A 53 -0.48 -0.13 11.00
C GLN A 53 0.00 -1.04 12.12
N GLU A 54 0.80 -2.06 11.82
CA GLU A 54 1.30 -3.00 12.82
C GLU A 54 2.22 -2.30 13.82
N THR A 55 3.06 -1.40 13.33
CA THR A 55 3.96 -0.60 14.19
C THR A 55 3.13 0.30 15.12
N MET A 56 2.18 1.07 14.59
CA MET A 56 1.31 1.91 15.42
C MET A 56 0.48 1.07 16.40
N ALA A 57 -0.09 -0.05 15.96
CA ALA A 57 -0.86 -0.95 16.81
C ALA A 57 -0.02 -1.52 17.95
N ARG A 58 1.22 -1.91 17.68
CA ARG A 58 2.15 -2.42 18.70
C ARG A 58 2.46 -1.36 19.75
N MET A 59 2.72 -0.12 19.31
CA MET A 59 3.01 0.98 20.22
C MET A 59 1.78 1.37 21.05
N VAL A 60 0.59 1.43 20.45
CA VAL A 60 -0.67 1.67 21.17
C VAL A 60 -0.94 0.59 22.23
N ARG A 61 -0.68 -0.69 21.94
CA ARG A 61 -0.85 -1.76 22.94
C ARG A 61 0.13 -1.63 24.12
N ALA A 62 1.32 -1.11 23.85
CA ALA A 62 2.37 -0.94 24.85
C ALA A 62 2.24 0.36 25.65
N ALA A 63 1.48 1.34 25.14
CA ALA A 63 1.28 2.63 25.78
C ALA A 63 0.48 2.52 27.09
N GLU A 64 0.85 3.35 28.06
CA GLU A 64 0.15 3.50 29.33
C GLU A 64 -1.04 4.44 29.17
N THR A 65 -0.80 5.60 28.54
CA THR A 65 -1.85 6.56 28.19
C THR A 65 -1.80 6.92 26.71
N VAL A 66 -2.97 7.20 26.14
CA VAL A 66 -3.09 7.60 24.74
C VAL A 66 -3.94 8.86 24.62
N THR A 67 -3.42 9.83 23.88
CA THR A 67 -4.12 11.08 23.59
C THR A 67 -4.26 11.23 22.08
N CYS A 68 -5.49 11.20 21.58
CA CYS A 68 -5.80 11.50 20.18
C CYS A 68 -5.95 13.00 19.98
N GLY A 69 -5.13 13.58 19.10
CA GLY A 69 -5.30 14.90 18.54
C GLY A 69 -5.91 14.85 17.13
N ALA A 70 -6.21 16.02 16.56
CA ALA A 70 -6.66 16.14 15.18
C ALA A 70 -5.50 15.80 14.22
N GLY A 71 -5.40 14.54 13.80
CA GLY A 71 -4.35 14.07 12.89
C GLY A 71 -3.02 13.73 13.56
N SER A 72 -2.98 13.74 14.90
CA SER A 72 -1.85 13.28 15.70
C SER A 72 -2.28 12.30 16.78
N LEU A 73 -1.39 11.37 17.15
CA LEU A 73 -1.59 10.41 18.22
C LEU A 73 -0.39 10.46 19.14
N THR A 74 -0.58 10.91 20.37
CA THR A 74 0.46 10.93 21.39
C THR A 74 0.30 9.72 22.30
N LEU A 75 1.39 8.96 22.46
CA LEU A 75 1.49 7.80 23.33
C LEU A 75 2.50 8.10 24.44
N GLU A 76 2.10 7.82 25.67
CA GLU A 76 3.02 7.77 26.80
C GLU A 76 3.49 6.32 26.97
N ASN A 77 4.79 6.08 26.79
CA ASN A 77 5.36 4.76 26.95
C ASN A 77 5.61 4.46 28.44
N PRO A 78 5.64 3.18 28.86
CA PRO A 78 5.95 2.79 30.23
C PRO A 78 7.33 3.25 30.73
N ASP A 79 8.21 3.60 29.80
CA ASP A 79 9.56 4.10 30.07
C ASP A 79 9.56 5.61 30.46
N GLY A 80 8.39 6.25 30.49
CA GLY A 80 8.21 7.69 30.71
C GLY A 80 8.49 8.57 29.48
N GLY A 81 8.81 7.96 28.34
CA GLY A 81 9.04 8.65 27.08
C GLY A 81 7.78 8.79 26.24
N GLU A 82 7.63 9.89 25.51
CA GLU A 82 6.49 10.10 24.61
C GLU A 82 6.80 9.68 23.16
N SER A 83 5.79 9.20 22.46
CA SER A 83 5.85 8.91 21.02
C SER A 83 4.65 9.52 20.31
N VAL A 84 4.90 10.36 19.31
CA VAL A 84 3.86 11.08 18.58
C VAL A 84 3.82 10.60 17.14
N PHE A 85 2.70 10.00 16.73
CA PHE A 85 2.43 9.73 15.33
C PHE A 85 1.72 10.91 14.68
N SER A 86 2.19 11.31 13.51
CA SER A 86 1.56 12.37 12.72
C SER A 86 1.90 12.22 11.24
N GLN A 87 1.21 12.99 10.41
CA GLN A 87 1.53 13.13 9.00
C GLN A 87 2.53 14.28 8.83
N VAL A 88 3.68 14.01 8.22
CA VAL A 88 4.75 14.98 7.97
C VAL A 88 5.04 15.04 6.48
N SER A 89 5.20 16.26 5.96
CA SER A 89 5.61 16.47 4.57
C SER A 89 7.13 16.34 4.46
N ASP A 90 7.57 15.43 3.59
CA ASP A 90 8.98 15.18 3.27
C ASP A 90 9.16 15.34 1.76
N GLY A 91 9.86 16.40 1.34
CA GLY A 91 10.09 16.68 -0.09
C GLY A 91 8.81 16.93 -0.90
N GLY A 92 7.71 17.35 -0.25
CA GLY A 92 6.41 17.56 -0.90
C GLY A 92 5.51 16.33 -0.90
N VAL A 93 5.95 15.20 -0.34
CA VAL A 93 5.15 13.99 -0.16
C VAL A 93 4.78 13.86 1.31
N ASN A 94 3.48 13.70 1.58
CA ASN A 94 2.99 13.46 2.93
C ASN A 94 3.28 12.02 3.36
N ARG A 95 3.89 11.82 4.53
CA ARG A 95 4.27 10.51 5.05
C ARG A 95 3.82 10.36 6.50
N VAL A 96 3.53 9.13 6.92
CA VAL A 96 3.25 8.85 8.33
C VAL A 96 4.59 8.70 9.05
N ALA A 97 4.79 9.47 10.12
CA ALA A 97 6.01 9.46 10.91
C ALA A 97 5.73 9.33 12.41
N SER A 98 6.67 8.70 13.11
CA SER A 98 6.82 8.77 14.57
C SER A 98 7.83 9.86 14.91
N ASN A 99 7.49 10.75 15.84
CA ASN A 99 8.32 11.85 16.31
C ASN A 99 8.91 12.69 15.17
N SER A 100 8.11 12.90 14.12
CA SER A 100 8.41 13.69 12.91
C SER A 100 9.60 13.27 12.04
N SER A 101 10.41 12.31 12.48
CA SER A 101 11.67 11.93 11.83
C SER A 101 11.77 10.45 11.48
N GLN A 102 11.00 9.60 12.14
CA GLN A 102 10.97 8.16 11.89
C GLN A 102 9.78 7.82 10.99
N PHE A 103 10.03 7.75 9.69
CA PHE A 103 8.98 7.47 8.72
C PHE A 103 8.56 6.00 8.72
N LEU A 104 7.26 5.76 8.82
CA LEU A 104 6.65 4.43 8.73
C LEU A 104 6.25 4.06 7.29
N THR A 105 6.09 5.05 6.42
CA THR A 105 5.75 4.86 5.01
C THR A 105 6.92 5.25 4.10
N ALA A 106 7.09 4.57 2.97
CA ALA A 106 8.14 4.89 2.00
C ALA A 106 8.01 6.32 1.43
N SER A 107 9.13 6.90 0.98
CA SER A 107 9.16 8.25 0.35
C SER A 107 8.47 8.33 -1.01
N THR A 108 8.25 7.18 -1.65
CA THR A 108 7.52 7.06 -2.92
C THR A 108 6.00 7.03 -2.74
N MET A 109 5.52 7.09 -1.50
CA MET A 109 4.11 6.93 -1.17
C MET A 109 3.57 8.14 -0.42
N GLU A 110 2.38 8.56 -0.80
CA GLU A 110 1.68 9.68 -0.22
C GLU A 110 0.59 9.18 0.75
N ALA A 111 0.72 9.57 2.00
CA ALA A 111 -0.26 9.37 3.06
C ALA A 111 -1.26 10.53 3.07
N SER A 112 -2.54 10.20 3.23
CA SER A 112 -3.62 11.17 3.30
C SER A 112 -4.71 10.72 4.26
N GLY A 113 -5.48 11.67 4.80
CA GLY A 113 -6.61 11.37 5.67
C GLY A 113 -6.23 10.66 6.97
N LEU A 114 -5.02 10.89 7.49
CA LEU A 114 -4.60 10.34 8.77
C LEU A 114 -5.49 10.87 9.90
N THR A 115 -6.23 9.96 10.53
CA THR A 115 -7.17 10.27 11.60
C THR A 115 -7.05 9.25 12.73
N PHE A 116 -7.22 9.75 13.96
CA PHE A 116 -7.15 8.97 15.18
C PHE A 116 -8.41 9.25 15.99
N ALA A 117 -9.14 8.20 16.34
CA ALA A 117 -10.30 8.29 17.21
C ALA A 117 -10.06 7.47 18.48
N CYS A 118 -10.06 8.13 19.63
CA CYS A 118 -9.88 7.49 20.93
C CYS A 118 -11.23 7.38 21.63
N TYR A 119 -11.51 6.22 22.23
CA TYR A 119 -12.67 6.02 23.09
C TYR A 119 -12.29 5.19 24.31
N GLN A 120 -12.96 5.44 25.43
CA GLN A 120 -12.81 4.63 26.64
C GLN A 120 -13.66 3.37 26.49
N GLY A 121 -13.04 2.21 26.70
CA GLY A 121 -13.71 0.93 26.79
C GLY A 121 -14.34 0.71 28.17
N GLU A 122 -15.27 -0.24 28.24
CA GLU A 122 -16.05 -0.54 29.46
C GLU A 122 -15.19 -1.02 30.63
N LEU A 123 -13.98 -1.50 30.35
CA LEU A 123 -13.02 -2.00 31.35
C LEU A 123 -11.91 -0.99 31.65
N GLY A 124 -12.06 0.29 31.29
CA GLY A 124 -11.04 1.33 31.52
C GLY A 124 -9.83 1.29 30.56
N ASN A 125 -9.84 0.41 29.56
CA ASN A 125 -8.88 0.46 28.45
C ASN A 125 -9.22 1.60 27.50
N GLN A 126 -8.20 2.20 26.91
CA GLN A 126 -8.39 3.13 25.80
C GLN A 126 -8.32 2.35 24.49
N VAL A 127 -9.27 2.59 23.61
CA VAL A 127 -9.29 2.00 22.27
C VAL A 127 -9.08 3.11 21.25
N VAL A 128 -8.14 2.86 20.33
CA VAL A 128 -7.71 3.80 19.31
C VAL A 128 -8.06 3.21 17.96
N THR A 129 -8.90 3.90 17.20
CA THR A 129 -9.12 3.64 15.78
C THR A 129 -8.20 4.51 14.97
N ILE A 130 -7.38 3.87 14.13
CA ILE A 130 -6.41 4.51 13.23
C ILE A 130 -6.93 4.33 11.81
N ASN A 131 -7.03 5.42 11.07
CA ASN A 131 -7.42 5.40 9.67
C ASN A 131 -6.50 6.32 8.84
N PHE A 132 -6.03 5.82 7.69
CA PHE A 132 -5.30 6.60 6.71
C PHE A 132 -5.39 5.95 5.33
N THR A 133 -5.14 6.72 4.29
CA THR A 133 -5.03 6.23 2.92
C THR A 133 -3.61 6.40 2.42
N LEU A 134 -3.06 5.37 1.79
CA LEU A 134 -1.74 5.38 1.20
C LEU A 134 -1.86 5.24 -0.31
N ALA A 135 -1.19 6.11 -1.06
CA ALA A 135 -1.20 6.13 -2.52
C ALA A 135 0.23 6.12 -3.08
N ILE A 136 0.40 5.56 -4.27
CA ILE A 136 1.64 5.57 -5.05
C ILE A 136 1.33 6.02 -6.48
N GLY A 137 2.26 6.73 -7.11
CA GLY A 137 2.09 7.26 -8.46
C GLY A 137 1.15 8.46 -8.54
N THR A 138 1.12 9.30 -7.49
CA THR A 138 0.34 10.55 -7.46
C THR A 138 0.96 11.66 -8.33
N GLU A 139 2.20 11.46 -8.79
CA GLU A 139 2.94 12.38 -9.67
C GLU A 139 2.29 12.56 -11.05
N ALA A 140 2.46 13.77 -11.61
CA ALA A 140 2.01 14.10 -12.95
C ALA A 140 2.83 13.30 -13.99
N GLY A 141 2.15 12.44 -14.76
CA GLY A 141 2.77 11.59 -15.78
C GLY A 141 2.94 10.11 -15.39
N ALA A 142 2.64 9.73 -14.14
CA ALA A 142 2.68 8.33 -13.72
C ALA A 142 1.70 7.47 -14.55
N GLN A 143 2.17 6.31 -15.00
CA GLN A 143 1.34 5.40 -15.80
C GLN A 143 0.21 4.81 -14.96
N VAL A 144 -0.93 4.51 -15.58
CA VAL A 144 -2.10 3.94 -14.87
C VAL A 144 -1.73 2.63 -14.14
N GLN A 145 -0.76 1.87 -14.66
CA GLN A 145 -0.29 0.61 -14.08
C GLN A 145 0.59 0.82 -12.83
N GLU A 146 1.12 2.03 -12.63
CA GLU A 146 1.98 2.41 -11.50
C GLU A 146 1.19 3.10 -10.38
N LYS A 147 -0.10 3.34 -10.61
CA LYS A 147 -1.00 3.93 -9.62
C LYS A 147 -1.68 2.86 -8.78
N ALA A 148 -1.60 3.01 -7.47
CA ALA A 148 -2.42 2.27 -6.54
C ALA A 148 -2.73 3.15 -5.33
N SER A 149 -3.91 2.95 -4.74
CA SER A 149 -4.30 3.59 -3.50
C SER A 149 -5.09 2.59 -2.68
N GLN A 150 -4.85 2.57 -1.38
CA GLN A 150 -5.56 1.70 -0.43
C GLN A 150 -5.76 2.44 0.89
N THR A 151 -6.96 2.29 1.44
CA THR A 151 -7.31 2.78 2.77
C THR A 151 -7.06 1.68 3.81
N PHE A 152 -6.45 2.09 4.90
CA PHE A 152 -6.01 1.26 6.00
C PHE A 152 -6.76 1.70 7.26
N THR A 153 -7.53 0.79 7.85
CA THR A 153 -8.26 1.04 9.10
C THR A 153 -7.98 -0.07 10.09
N THR A 154 -7.66 0.27 11.34
CA THR A 154 -7.45 -0.69 12.42
C THR A 154 -7.92 -0.11 13.75
N SER A 155 -8.39 -0.95 14.67
CA SER A 155 -8.78 -0.54 16.02
C SER A 155 -8.03 -1.39 17.03
N VAL A 156 -7.42 -0.73 18.03
CA VAL A 156 -6.49 -1.37 18.96
C VAL A 156 -6.72 -0.83 20.36
N ALA A 157 -6.82 -1.72 21.33
CA ALA A 157 -6.92 -1.37 22.74
C ALA A 157 -5.54 -1.33 23.42
N THR A 158 -5.37 -0.42 24.38
CA THR A 158 -4.21 -0.39 25.29
C THR A 158 -4.24 -1.59 26.23
N ARG A 159 -3.08 -1.90 26.84
CA ARG A 159 -3.00 -2.95 27.87
C ARG A 159 -3.75 -2.50 29.11
N GLN A 160 -4.51 -3.43 29.68
CA GLN A 160 -5.16 -3.27 30.98
C GLN A 160 -4.10 -3.27 32.08
N TYR A 161 -3.93 -2.15 32.76
CA TYR A 161 -3.22 -2.08 34.04
C TYR A 161 -4.28 -2.16 35.15
N LYS A 162 -4.29 -3.28 35.88
CA LYS A 162 -5.11 -3.52 37.06
C LYS A 162 -4.43 -2.96 38.30
#